data_AF-A0A8S4RVG6-F1
#
_entry.id   AF-A0A8S4RVG6-F1
#
_cell.length_a   1.000
_cell.length_b   1.000
_cell.length_c   1.000
_cell.angle_alpha   90.00
_cell.angle_beta   90.00
_cell.angle_gamma   90.00
#
_symmetry.space_group_name_H-M   'P 1'
#
loop_
_entity.id
_entity.type
_entity.pdbx_description
1 polymer ?
#
loop_
_entity_poly.entity_id
_entity_poly.type
_entity_poly.pdbx_seq_one_letter_code
_entity_poly.pdbx_strand_id
1 'polypeptide(L)'
;MVEIRRRTRVTDIAQRVAKLTWQWAGHIVRRKDGRWGPKVLEWKPRTGIRSVGRPPTRWTDDIKRVAGSHWIQAARNRGNRGFGTSYNTYVQQWTSIG
;
A
#
# COMPACT_ATOMS: atom_id res chain seq x y z
N MET A 1 -9.26 -23.54 13.74
CA MET A 1 -8.27 -22.71 12.99
C MET A 1 -7.63 -21.59 13.83
N VAL A 2 -8.39 -20.83 14.63
CA VAL A 2 -7.85 -19.70 15.43
C VAL A 2 -6.82 -20.13 16.49
N GLU A 3 -7.08 -21.23 17.21
CA GLU A 3 -6.18 -21.73 18.27
C GLU A 3 -4.82 -22.23 17.73
N ILE A 4 -4.80 -22.82 16.53
CA ILE A 4 -3.57 -23.27 15.88
C ILE A 4 -2.67 -22.08 15.55
N ARG A 5 -3.22 -21.01 14.95
CA ARG A 5 -2.46 -19.79 14.65
C ARG A 5 -1.93 -19.10 15.91
N ARG A 6 -2.73 -19.09 16.99
CA ARG A 6 -2.31 -18.55 18.30
C ARG A 6 -1.10 -19.29 18.87
N ARG A 7 -1.08 -20.62 18.75
CA ARG A 7 -0.01 -21.48 19.27
C ARG A 7 1.25 -21.49 18.40
N THR A 8 1.09 -21.51 17.07
CA THR A 8 2.22 -21.58 16.14
C THR A 8 2.89 -20.23 15.89
N ARG A 9 2.29 -19.12 16.37
CA ARG A 9 2.73 -17.73 16.12
C ARG A 9 2.96 -17.43 14.63
N VAL A 10 2.31 -18.19 13.76
CA VAL A 10 2.42 -18.00 12.31
C VAL A 10 1.85 -16.62 12.00
N THR A 11 2.72 -15.75 11.51
CA THR A 11 2.31 -14.43 11.05
C THR A 11 1.40 -14.64 9.86
N ASP A 12 0.22 -14.02 9.90
CA ASP A 12 -0.71 -14.09 8.80
C ASP A 12 -0.04 -13.56 7.51
N ILE A 13 -0.10 -14.35 6.44
CA ILE A 13 0.61 -14.04 5.20
C ILE A 13 0.07 -12.74 4.60
N ALA A 14 -1.24 -12.49 4.68
CA ALA A 14 -1.83 -11.25 4.18
C ALA A 14 -1.35 -10.05 4.99
N GLN A 15 -1.24 -10.17 6.32
CA GLN A 15 -0.60 -9.14 7.16
C GLN A 15 0.84 -8.84 6.74
N ARG A 16 1.63 -9.90 6.49
CA ARG A 16 3.03 -9.75 6.09
C ARG A 16 3.17 -9.08 4.73
N VAL A 17 2.37 -9.50 3.75
CA VAL A 17 2.38 -8.92 2.40
C VAL A 17 1.93 -7.46 2.45
N ALA A 18 0.82 -7.14 3.12
CA ALA A 18 0.35 -5.76 3.27
C ALA A 18 1.42 -4.86 3.90
N LYS A 19 2.11 -5.35 4.94
CA LYS A 19 3.20 -4.62 5.57
C LYS A 19 4.36 -4.33 4.61
N LEU A 20 4.82 -5.33 3.90
CA LEU A 20 5.94 -5.17 2.95
C LEU A 20 5.56 -4.20 1.83
N THR A 21 4.33 -4.30 1.31
CA THR A 21 3.80 -3.40 0.29
C THR A 21 3.78 -1.94 0.74
N TRP A 22 3.29 -1.66 1.97
CA TRP A 22 3.28 -0.30 2.52
C TRP A 22 4.69 0.27 2.72
N GLN A 23 5.58 -0.55 3.29
CA GLN A 23 6.97 -0.16 3.53
C GLN A 23 7.72 0.10 2.23
N TRP A 24 7.52 -0.76 1.22
CA TRP A 24 8.09 -0.61 -0.10
C TRP A 24 7.63 0.69 -0.76
N ALA A 25 6.33 0.98 -0.76
CA ALA A 25 5.79 2.22 -1.32
C ALA A 25 6.44 3.46 -0.68
N GLY A 26 6.49 3.51 0.65
CA GLY A 26 7.14 4.61 1.36
C GLY A 26 8.64 4.71 1.05
N HIS A 27 9.34 3.58 0.97
CA HIS A 27 10.76 3.54 0.62
C HIS A 27 11.02 4.09 -0.79
N ILE A 28 10.23 3.66 -1.76
CA ILE A 28 10.36 4.09 -3.15
C ILE A 28 10.08 5.59 -3.30
N VAL A 29 9.08 6.15 -2.62
CA VAL A 29 8.80 7.60 -2.63
C VAL A 29 10.01 8.44 -2.17
N ARG A 30 10.80 7.92 -1.24
CA ARG A 30 11.97 8.61 -0.66
C ARG A 30 13.25 8.39 -1.44
N ARG A 31 13.27 7.44 -2.35
CA ARG A 31 14.45 7.07 -3.12
C ARG A 31 14.71 8.11 -4.22
N LYS A 32 15.98 8.56 -4.34
CA LYS A 32 16.42 9.58 -5.32
C LYS A 32 17.50 9.08 -6.28
N ASP A 33 17.71 7.77 -6.37
CA ASP A 33 18.81 7.13 -7.12
C ASP A 33 18.55 6.97 -8.63
N GLY A 34 17.56 7.68 -9.19
CA GLY A 34 17.22 7.62 -10.62
C GLY A 34 16.67 6.28 -11.12
N ARG A 35 16.44 5.29 -10.23
CA ARG A 35 15.89 3.99 -10.63
C ARG A 35 14.42 4.09 -11.03
N TRP A 36 13.92 3.06 -11.69
CA TRP A 36 12.55 3.00 -12.21
C TRP A 36 11.45 2.92 -11.14
N GLY A 37 11.78 2.67 -9.87
CA GLY A 37 10.82 2.48 -8.78
C GLY A 37 9.75 3.59 -8.69
N PRO A 38 10.13 4.88 -8.60
CA PRO A 38 9.15 5.98 -8.61
C PRO A 38 8.26 6.00 -9.85
N LYS A 39 8.79 5.61 -11.03
CA LYS A 39 8.00 5.51 -12.27
C LYS A 39 6.88 4.48 -12.16
N VAL A 40 7.05 3.43 -11.35
CA VAL A 40 5.97 2.45 -11.04
C VAL A 40 4.86 3.10 -10.24
N LEU A 41 5.22 3.88 -9.22
CA LEU A 41 4.24 4.56 -8.35
C LEU A 41 3.41 5.58 -9.15
N GLU A 42 4.07 6.27 -10.07
CA GLU A 42 3.47 7.29 -10.94
C GLU A 42 2.80 6.69 -12.18
N TRP A 43 3.00 5.39 -12.44
CA TRP A 43 2.50 4.75 -13.65
C TRP A 43 0.99 4.86 -13.74
N LYS A 44 0.52 5.42 -14.85
CA LYS A 44 -0.89 5.53 -15.19
C LYS A 44 -1.16 4.66 -16.43
N PRO A 45 -2.23 3.85 -16.44
CA PRO A 45 -2.66 3.21 -17.67
C PRO A 45 -2.89 4.28 -18.73
N ARG A 46 -2.33 4.10 -19.93
CA ARG A 46 -2.66 4.96 -21.08
C ARG A 46 -4.17 4.83 -21.34
N THR A 47 -4.81 5.98 -21.38
CA THR A 47 -6.27 6.18 -21.42
C THR A 47 -6.92 5.42 -22.57
N GLY A 48 -8.08 4.82 -22.26
CA GLY A 48 -9.00 4.14 -23.16
C GLY A 48 -10.27 3.81 -22.38
N ILE A 49 -11.42 3.73 -23.04
CA ILE A 49 -12.68 3.38 -22.37
C ILE A 49 -12.57 1.93 -21.89
N ARG A 50 -12.73 1.70 -20.58
CA ARG A 50 -12.81 0.36 -19.98
C ARG A 50 -14.27 -0.02 -19.83
N SER A 51 -14.58 -1.31 -19.97
CA SER A 51 -15.93 -1.83 -19.72
C SER A 51 -16.38 -1.53 -18.29
N VAL A 52 -17.69 -1.37 -18.11
CA VAL A 52 -18.32 -1.31 -16.79
C VAL A 52 -17.88 -2.53 -15.96
N GLY A 53 -17.54 -2.32 -14.69
CA GLY A 53 -17.01 -3.37 -13.80
C GLY A 53 -15.49 -3.59 -13.85
N ARG A 54 -14.76 -2.96 -14.78
CA ARG A 54 -13.29 -2.99 -14.82
C ARG A 54 -12.70 -1.58 -14.68
N PRO A 55 -12.86 -0.95 -13.50
CA PRO A 55 -12.32 0.38 -13.27
C PRO A 55 -10.81 0.37 -13.50
N PRO A 56 -10.23 1.48 -13.99
CA PRO A 56 -8.78 1.62 -14.14
C PRO A 56 -8.09 1.82 -12.77
N THR A 57 -8.35 0.90 -11.83
CA THR A 57 -7.82 0.94 -10.47
C THR A 57 -6.34 0.58 -10.48
N ARG A 58 -5.55 1.42 -9.83
CA ARG A 58 -4.12 1.21 -9.60
C ARG A 58 -3.93 0.60 -8.23
N TRP A 59 -2.87 -0.19 -8.07
CA TRP A 59 -2.44 -0.63 -6.74
C TRP A 59 -2.18 0.56 -5.79
N THR A 60 -1.67 1.69 -6.30
CA THR A 60 -1.48 2.91 -5.51
C THR A 60 -2.79 3.56 -5.04
N ASP A 61 -3.92 3.23 -5.65
CA ASP A 61 -5.23 3.73 -5.19
C ASP A 61 -5.62 3.15 -3.83
N ASP A 62 -5.14 1.95 -3.47
CA ASP A 62 -5.33 1.39 -2.13
C ASP A 62 -4.58 2.20 -1.06
N ILE A 63 -3.37 2.64 -1.39
CA ILE A 63 -2.58 3.52 -0.52
C ILE A 63 -3.26 4.88 -0.42
N LYS A 64 -3.72 5.42 -1.56
CA LYS A 64 -4.43 6.71 -1.62
C LYS A 64 -5.74 6.69 -0.83
N ARG A 65 -6.46 5.57 -0.83
CA ARG A 65 -7.69 5.37 -0.06
C ARG A 65 -7.46 5.47 1.45
N VAL A 66 -6.29 5.05 1.92
CA VAL A 66 -5.97 4.98 3.37
C VAL A 66 -5.14 6.17 3.87
N ALA A 67 -4.22 6.69 3.05
CA ALA A 67 -3.34 7.82 3.39
C ALA A 67 -3.71 9.16 2.71
N GLY A 68 -4.79 9.17 1.91
CA GLY A 68 -5.28 10.37 1.23
C GLY A 68 -4.55 10.72 -0.07
N SER A 69 -5.02 11.75 -0.76
CA SER A 69 -4.46 12.22 -2.04
C SER A 69 -3.00 12.66 -1.96
N HIS A 70 -2.59 13.24 -0.83
CA HIS A 70 -1.24 13.76 -0.59
C HIS A 70 -0.28 12.70 0.01
N TRP A 71 -0.62 11.40 -0.08
CA TRP A 71 0.16 10.33 0.54
C TRP A 71 1.64 10.31 0.09
N ILE A 72 1.96 10.72 -1.14
CA ILE A 72 3.34 10.81 -1.63
C ILE A 72 4.14 11.87 -0.83
N GLN A 73 3.54 13.03 -0.56
CA GLN A 73 4.17 14.07 0.25
C GLN A 73 4.30 13.62 1.71
N ALA A 74 3.26 12.98 2.25
CA ALA A 74 3.28 12.42 3.59
C ALA A 74 4.34 11.33 3.76
N ALA A 75 4.50 10.44 2.78
CA ALA A 75 5.51 9.39 2.78
C ALA A 75 6.94 9.93 2.62
N ARG A 76 7.12 11.07 1.93
CA ARG A 76 8.43 11.69 1.75
C ARG A 76 9.00 12.23 3.07
N ASN A 77 8.17 12.81 3.91
CA ASN A 77 8.57 13.42 5.18
C ASN A 77 8.46 12.43 6.34
N ARG A 78 9.59 11.86 6.81
CA ARG A 78 9.57 10.91 7.96
C ARG A 78 9.03 11.51 9.26
N GLY A 79 9.15 12.82 9.45
CA GLY A 79 8.58 13.54 10.60
C GLY A 79 7.05 13.66 10.55
N ASN A 80 6.44 13.48 9.38
CA ASN A 80 5.00 13.41 9.25
C ASN A 80 4.52 12.01 9.63
N ARG A 81 3.96 11.87 10.85
CA ARG A 81 3.43 10.60 11.33
C ARG A 81 2.26 10.08 10.48
N GLY A 82 1.59 10.91 9.68
CA GLY A 82 0.39 10.53 8.92
C GLY A 82 0.55 9.25 8.08
N PHE A 83 1.63 9.12 7.31
CA PHE A 83 1.86 7.91 6.52
C PHE A 83 2.24 6.68 7.38
N GLY A 84 2.88 6.90 8.52
CA GLY A 84 3.17 5.83 9.48
C GLY A 84 1.93 5.36 10.24
N THR A 85 1.03 6.29 10.59
CA THR A 85 -0.20 6.01 11.35
C THR A 85 -1.23 5.24 10.52
N SER A 86 -1.38 5.58 9.24
CA SER A 86 -2.34 4.91 8.33
C SER A 86 -1.98 3.44 8.02
N TYR A 87 -0.78 2.98 8.39
CA TYR A 87 -0.32 1.59 8.20
C TYR A 87 -1.26 0.56 8.82
N ASN A 88 -1.70 0.78 10.07
CA ASN A 88 -2.54 -0.20 10.78
C ASN A 88 -3.89 -0.37 10.07
N THR A 89 -4.48 0.73 9.60
CA THR A 89 -5.73 0.74 8.83
C THR A 89 -5.57 0.01 7.50
N TYR A 90 -4.44 0.20 6.81
CA TYR A 90 -4.14 -0.51 5.56
C TYR A 90 -4.05 -2.02 5.78
N VAL A 91 -3.33 -2.47 6.83
CA VAL A 91 -3.22 -3.90 7.15
C VAL A 91 -4.59 -4.47 7.53
N GLN A 92 -5.36 -3.78 8.38
CA GLN A 92 -6.70 -4.24 8.78
C GLN A 92 -7.62 -4.45 7.58
N GLN A 93 -7.67 -3.49 6.66
CA GLN A 93 -8.44 -3.58 5.42
C GLN A 93 -8.08 -4.80 4.56
N TRP A 94 -6.80 -5.15 4.46
CA TRP A 94 -6.34 -6.31 3.68
C TRP A 94 -6.60 -7.64 4.37
N THR A 95 -6.72 -7.63 5.70
CA THR A 95 -6.91 -8.84 6.50
C THR A 95 -8.36 -9.12 6.86
N SER A 96 -9.23 -8.11 6.79
CA SER A 96 -10.66 -8.24 7.06
C SER A 96 -11.45 -8.86 5.90
N ILE A 97 -10.80 -9.04 4.74
CA ILE A 97 -11.42 -9.57 3.51
C ILE A 97 -11.26 -11.11 3.41
N GLY A 98 -10.61 -11.75 4.38
CA GLY A 98 -10.33 -13.20 4.40
C GLY A 98 -11.13 -13.99 5.43
#